data_AF-A0A0A2STJ2-F1
#
_entry.id   AF-A0A0A2STJ2-F1
#
_cell.length_a   1.000
_cell.length_b   1.000
_cell.length_c   1.000
_cell.angle_alpha   90.00
_cell.angle_beta   90.00
_cell.angle_gamma   90.00
#
_symmetry.space_group_name_H-M   'P 1'
#
loop_
_entity.id
_entity.type
_entity.pdbx_description
1 polymer ?
#
loop_
_entity_poly.entity_id
_entity_poly.type
_entity_poly.pdbx_seq_one_letter_code
_entity_poly.pdbx_strand_id
1 'polypeptide(L)'
;MIEVLLMTELNYVGYQLKNIGKINIVLGKNGCGKSTLLKQLSRNIDTNLYGKIKYITPERGGNLVYEPNIDHNISTNVSWLNDTRYVNRLENFRQQSVAQFRNLELLFHREVEYQKN
;
A
#
# COMPACT_ATOMS: atom_id res chain seq x y z
N MET A 1 16.69 18.77 -16.38
CA MET A 1 15.47 19.33 -15.78
C MET A 1 14.31 18.53 -16.36
N ILE A 2 13.92 17.43 -15.70
CA ILE A 2 12.88 16.55 -16.22
C ILE A 2 11.56 17.17 -15.78
N GLU A 3 10.77 17.68 -16.73
CA GLU A 3 9.37 18.01 -16.49
C GLU A 3 8.69 16.76 -15.95
N VAL A 4 8.37 16.78 -14.66
CA VAL A 4 7.42 15.83 -14.10
C VAL A 4 6.08 16.21 -14.72
N LEU A 5 5.71 15.50 -15.79
CA LEU A 5 4.37 15.57 -16.36
C LEU A 5 3.39 15.31 -15.20
N LEU A 6 2.79 16.36 -14.67
CA LEU A 6 1.68 16.26 -13.72
C LEU A 6 0.54 15.62 -14.51
N MET A 7 0.46 14.30 -14.48
CA MET A 7 -0.68 13.57 -15.04
C MET A 7 -1.91 13.99 -14.24
N THR A 8 -2.73 14.82 -14.86
CA THR A 8 -3.96 15.34 -14.26
C THR A 8 -5.11 14.34 -14.36
N GLU A 9 -4.98 13.27 -15.15
CA GLU A 9 -6.07 12.34 -15.40
C GLU A 9 -5.65 10.87 -15.32
N LEU A 10 -6.54 10.04 -14.75
CA LEU A 10 -6.42 8.59 -14.69
C LEU A 10 -7.74 7.97 -15.13
N ASN A 11 -7.68 7.17 -16.20
CA ASN A 11 -8.80 6.46 -16.76
C ASN A 11 -8.76 4.98 -16.35
N TYR A 12 -9.85 4.50 -15.75
CA TYR A 12 -9.97 3.10 -15.35
C TYR A 12 -11.44 2.63 -15.48
N VAL A 13 -11.70 1.66 -16.35
CA VAL A 13 -12.98 0.90 -16.50
C VAL A 13 -14.23 1.69 -16.09
N GLY A 14 -14.58 2.70 -16.90
CA GLY A 14 -15.78 3.52 -16.69
C GLY A 14 -15.64 4.66 -15.67
N TYR A 15 -14.50 4.77 -15.00
CA TYR A 15 -14.14 5.89 -14.12
C TYR A 15 -13.07 6.75 -14.77
N GLN A 16 -13.25 8.07 -14.66
CA GLN A 16 -12.25 9.06 -15.02
C GLN A 16 -11.97 9.92 -13.79
N LEU A 17 -10.78 9.78 -13.22
CA LEU A 17 -10.30 10.62 -12.12
C LEU A 17 -9.55 11.80 -12.74
N LYS A 18 -10.13 13.00 -12.65
CA LYS A 18 -9.56 14.24 -13.20
C LYS A 18 -8.93 15.11 -12.10
N ASN A 19 -8.03 15.99 -12.51
CA ASN A 19 -7.29 16.92 -11.66
C ASN A 19 -6.63 16.24 -10.46
N ILE A 20 -5.98 15.09 -10.68
CA ILE A 20 -5.29 14.35 -9.63
C ILE A 20 -4.15 15.22 -9.07
N GLY A 21 -4.23 15.52 -7.78
CA GLY A 21 -3.18 16.22 -7.04
C GLY A 21 -2.24 15.27 -6.30
N LYS A 22 -1.34 15.84 -5.50
CA LYS A 22 -0.49 15.07 -4.58
C LYS A 22 -1.30 14.32 -3.51
N ILE A 23 -2.40 14.93 -3.07
CA ILE A 23 -3.33 14.38 -2.08
C ILE A 23 -4.73 14.45 -2.69
N ASN A 24 -5.42 13.31 -2.75
CA ASN A 24 -6.75 13.20 -3.32
C ASN A 24 -7.69 12.61 -2.27
N ILE A 25 -8.88 13.17 -2.16
CA ILE A 25 -9.89 12.76 -1.17
C ILE A 25 -11.10 12.21 -1.93
N VAL A 26 -11.49 10.96 -1.64
CA VAL A 26 -12.66 10.32 -2.23
C VAL A 26 -13.78 10.26 -1.19
N LEU A 27 -14.87 10.98 -1.44
CA LEU A 27 -16.03 11.07 -0.54
C LEU A 27 -17.29 10.43 -1.15
N GLY A 28 -18.23 10.05 -0.29
CA GLY A 28 -19.49 9.42 -0.70
C GLY A 28 -20.12 8.60 0.42
N LYS A 29 -21.40 8.25 0.28
CA LYS A 29 -22.15 7.45 1.26
C LYS A 29 -21.46 6.11 1.58
N ASN A 30 -21.71 5.56 2.75
CA ASN A 30 -21.25 4.21 3.07
C ASN A 30 -21.84 3.20 2.07
N GLY A 31 -21.03 2.23 1.65
CA GLY A 31 -21.43 1.24 0.64
C GLY A 31 -21.45 1.75 -0.81
N CYS A 32 -21.17 3.03 -1.11
CA CYS A 32 -21.21 3.54 -2.48
C CYS A 32 -20.02 3.12 -3.38
N GLY A 33 -19.22 2.14 -2.96
CA GLY A 33 -18.14 1.58 -3.79
C GLY A 33 -16.78 2.27 -3.70
N LYS A 34 -16.55 3.26 -2.82
CA LYS A 34 -15.25 3.97 -2.69
C LYS A 34 -14.06 3.02 -2.54
N SER A 35 -14.14 2.08 -1.58
CA SER A 35 -13.08 1.10 -1.36
C SER A 35 -12.93 0.15 -2.54
N THR A 36 -14.03 -0.21 -3.20
CA THR A 36 -14.02 -1.05 -4.40
C THR A 36 -13.26 -0.36 -5.54
N LEU A 37 -13.57 0.91 -5.81
CA LEU A 37 -12.87 1.74 -6.79
C LEU A 37 -11.36 1.78 -6.52
N LEU A 38 -10.94 2.09 -5.29
CA LEU A 38 -9.52 2.19 -4.94
C LEU A 38 -8.78 0.85 -5.06
N LYS A 39 -9.41 -0.28 -4.69
CA LYS A 39 -8.83 -1.63 -4.84
C LYS A 39 -8.70 -2.04 -6.31
N GLN A 40 -9.72 -1.72 -7.11
CA GLN A 40 -9.72 -2.00 -8.53
C GLN A 40 -8.65 -1.17 -9.24
N LEU A 41 -8.54 0.12 -8.89
CA LEU A 41 -7.49 1.00 -9.37
C LEU A 41 -6.11 0.42 -9.07
N SER A 42 -5.83 0.06 -7.81
CA SER A 42 -4.50 -0.43 -7.42
C SER A 42 -4.10 -1.76 -8.05
N ARG A 43 -5.06 -2.58 -8.48
CA ARG A 43 -4.81 -3.88 -9.13
C ARG A 43 -4.54 -3.79 -10.62
N ASN A 44 -5.14 -2.80 -11.30
CA ASN A 44 -5.19 -2.76 -12.76
C ASN A 44 -4.46 -1.57 -13.38
N ILE A 45 -3.95 -0.67 -12.53
CA ILE A 45 -3.12 0.44 -12.96
C ILE A 45 -1.76 -0.05 -13.47
N ASP A 46 -1.31 0.55 -14.57
CA ASP A 46 -0.03 0.20 -15.17
C ASP A 46 1.14 0.76 -14.34
N THR A 47 1.83 -0.12 -13.62
CA THR A 47 2.97 0.28 -12.77
C THR A 47 4.17 0.78 -13.57
N ASN A 48 4.27 0.48 -14.87
CA ASN A 48 5.34 1.03 -15.72
C ASN A 48 5.09 2.51 -16.02
N LEU A 49 3.82 2.90 -16.12
CA LEU A 49 3.41 4.28 -16.39
C LEU A 49 3.29 5.11 -15.10
N TYR A 50 2.73 4.51 -14.04
CA TYR A 50 2.36 5.21 -12.80
C TYR A 50 3.28 4.90 -11.60
N GLY A 51 4.27 4.02 -11.76
CA GLY A 51 5.23 3.66 -10.73
C GLY A 51 4.69 2.63 -9.71
N LYS A 52 5.30 2.64 -8.51
CA LYS A 52 4.96 1.68 -7.44
C LYS A 52 3.69 2.10 -6.71
N ILE A 53 2.79 1.16 -6.52
CA ILE A 53 1.49 1.42 -5.90
C ILE A 53 1.28 0.48 -4.72
N LYS A 54 0.73 1.04 -3.64
CA LYS A 54 0.49 0.31 -2.40
C LYS A 54 -0.89 0.67 -1.86
N TYR A 55 -1.77 -0.32 -1.80
CA TYR A 55 -3.06 -0.19 -1.15
C TYR A 55 -2.90 -0.31 0.37
N ILE A 56 -3.48 0.63 1.11
CA ILE A 56 -3.43 0.68 2.57
C ILE A 56 -4.89 0.73 3.07
N THR A 57 -5.31 -0.35 3.72
CA THR A 57 -6.62 -0.44 4.36
C THR A 57 -6.59 0.38 5.65
N PRO A 58 -7.64 1.15 5.97
CA PRO A 58 -7.68 1.88 7.23
C PRO A 58 -7.68 0.92 8.42
N GLU A 59 -6.73 1.12 9.33
CA GLU A 59 -6.75 0.51 10.65
C GLU A 59 -7.88 1.13 11.49
N ARG A 60 -8.63 0.29 12.21
CA ARG A 60 -9.40 0.72 13.39
C ARG A 60 -8.49 0.46 14.59
N GLY A 61 -8.25 1.41 15.48
CA GLY A 61 -7.15 1.41 16.46
C GLY A 61 -7.01 0.18 17.37
N GLY A 62 -5.83 0.02 17.99
CA GLY A 62 -5.46 -1.03 18.96
C GLY A 62 -3.94 -1.27 18.98
N ASN A 63 -3.45 -2.33 19.64
CA ASN A 63 -2.02 -2.51 19.92
C ASN A 63 -1.22 -3.03 18.70
N LEU A 64 0.00 -2.51 18.57
CA LEU A 64 1.00 -2.96 17.61
C LEU A 64 1.83 -4.08 18.24
N VAL A 65 1.65 -5.32 17.78
CA VAL A 65 2.37 -6.50 18.28
C VAL A 65 3.08 -7.18 17.11
N TYR A 66 4.33 -7.62 17.31
CA TYR A 66 5.02 -8.44 16.31
C TYR A 66 4.55 -9.90 16.44
N GLU A 67 4.19 -10.51 15.32
CA GLU A 67 3.84 -11.92 15.25
C GLU A 67 4.75 -12.65 14.25
N PRO A 68 5.52 -13.67 14.69
CA PRO A 68 6.44 -14.41 13.81
C PRO A 68 5.76 -15.06 12.61
N ASN A 69 4.53 -15.56 12.79
CA ASN A 69 3.78 -16.21 11.71
C ASN A 69 3.46 -15.22 10.57
N ILE A 70 3.25 -13.95 10.89
CA ILE A 70 2.96 -12.90 9.90
C ILE A 70 4.21 -12.59 9.08
N ASP A 71 5.36 -12.47 9.76
CA ASP A 71 6.65 -12.22 9.10
C ASP A 71 7.06 -13.41 8.22
N HIS A 72 6.85 -14.64 8.71
CA HIS A 72 7.03 -15.86 7.92
C HIS A 72 6.17 -15.85 6.66
N ASN A 73 4.86 -15.53 6.77
CA ASN A 73 3.97 -15.46 5.61
C ASN A 73 4.39 -14.37 4.60
N ILE A 74 4.86 -13.21 5.08
CA ILE A 74 5.39 -12.14 4.22
C ILE A 74 6.64 -12.60 3.47
N SER A 75 7.54 -13.32 4.15
CA SER A 75 8.80 -13.79 3.56
C SER A 75 8.62 -14.95 2.57
N THR A 76 7.68 -15.85 2.84
CA THR A 76 7.45 -17.07 2.05
C THR A 76 6.48 -16.86 0.89
N ASN A 77 5.57 -15.90 0.99
CA ASN A 77 4.58 -15.62 -0.05
C ASN A 77 4.55 -14.13 -0.40
N VAL A 78 5.10 -13.81 -1.58
CA VAL A 78 5.20 -12.46 -2.12
C VAL A 78 3.83 -11.78 -2.31
N SER A 79 2.78 -12.53 -2.65
CA SER A 79 1.44 -11.95 -2.88
C SER A 79 0.62 -11.79 -1.60
N TRP A 80 0.94 -12.54 -0.55
CA TRP A 80 0.14 -12.66 0.67
C TRP A 80 -0.19 -11.31 1.32
N LEU A 81 0.79 -10.40 1.39
CA LEU A 81 0.58 -9.07 1.95
C LEU A 81 -0.45 -8.26 1.15
N ASN A 82 -0.38 -8.31 -0.17
CA ASN A 82 -1.31 -7.58 -1.03
C ASN A 82 -2.71 -8.20 -0.93
N ASP A 83 -2.80 -9.53 -1.04
CA ASP A 83 -4.05 -10.27 -1.00
C ASP A 83 -4.81 -10.06 0.32
N THR A 84 -4.09 -10.14 1.44
CA THR A 84 -4.68 -9.93 2.77
C THR A 84 -5.14 -8.49 2.98
N ARG A 85 -4.40 -7.48 2.50
CA ARG A 85 -4.83 -6.07 2.56
C ARG A 85 -6.08 -5.79 1.73
N TYR A 86 -6.26 -6.49 0.61
CA TYR A 86 -7.46 -6.36 -0.20
C TYR A 86 -8.72 -6.94 0.46
N VAL A 87 -8.56 -7.79 1.46
CA VAL A 87 -9.67 -8.25 2.30
C VAL A 87 -9.83 -7.27 3.46
N ASN A 88 -11.03 -6.73 3.67
CA ASN A 88 -11.32 -5.82 4.79
C ASN A 88 -11.38 -6.60 6.12
N ARG A 89 -10.29 -7.25 6.54
CA ARG A 89 -10.16 -7.90 7.85
C ARG A 89 -9.04 -7.24 8.63
N LEU A 90 -9.35 -6.83 9.85
CA LEU A 90 -8.51 -5.97 10.69
C LEU A 90 -7.43 -6.74 11.46
N GLU A 91 -7.62 -8.04 11.70
CA GLU A 91 -6.93 -8.74 12.78
C GLU A 91 -5.40 -8.76 12.65
N ASN A 92 -4.88 -8.87 11.42
CA ASN A 92 -3.45 -9.05 11.17
C ASN A 92 -2.79 -7.83 10.52
N PHE A 93 -3.55 -6.77 10.22
CA PHE A 93 -2.99 -5.63 9.47
C PHE A 93 -1.91 -4.89 10.28
N ARG A 94 -2.11 -4.75 11.59
CA ARG A 94 -1.14 -4.07 12.47
C ARG A 94 0.16 -4.85 12.56
N GLN A 95 0.05 -6.15 12.76
CA GLN A 95 1.17 -7.07 12.82
C GLN A 95 1.96 -7.04 11.51
N GLN A 96 1.28 -6.92 10.36
CA GLN A 96 1.94 -6.71 9.07
C GLN A 96 2.73 -5.40 9.02
N SER A 97 2.14 -4.29 9.49
CA SER A 97 2.83 -3.00 9.57
C SER A 97 4.07 -3.06 10.47
N VAL A 98 3.97 -3.72 11.62
CA VAL A 98 5.09 -3.94 12.56
C VAL A 98 6.19 -4.81 11.93
N ALA A 99 5.82 -5.90 11.26
CA ALA A 99 6.78 -6.76 10.56
C ALA A 99 7.53 -6.00 9.46
N GLN A 100 6.80 -5.21 8.64
CA GLN A 100 7.43 -4.39 7.60
C GLN A 100 8.37 -3.33 8.18
N PHE A 101 7.98 -2.68 9.28
CA PHE A 101 8.82 -1.69 9.95
C PHE A 101 10.10 -2.31 10.48
N ARG A 102 10.01 -3.45 11.18
CA ARG A 102 11.17 -4.18 11.69
C ARG A 102 12.12 -4.62 10.58
N ASN A 103 11.58 -5.10 9.45
CA ASN A 103 12.38 -5.48 8.29
C ASN A 103 13.13 -4.27 7.70
N LEU A 104 12.50 -3.09 7.69
CA LEU A 104 13.13 -1.86 7.24
C LEU A 104 14.23 -1.38 8.20
N GLU A 105 14.00 -1.43 9.51
CA GLU A 105 15.04 -1.13 10.50
C GLU A 105 16.26 -2.05 10.33
N LEU A 106 16.01 -3.34 10.13
CA LEU A 106 17.07 -4.33 9.98
C LEU A 106 17.90 -4.10 8.70
N LEU A 107 17.24 -3.76 7.58
CA LEU A 107 17.92 -3.37 6.35
C LEU A 107 18.73 -2.08 6.53
N PHE A 108 18.17 -1.09 7.23
CA PHE A 108 18.86 0.16 7.51
C PHE A 108 20.11 -0.07 8.38
N HIS A 109 20.01 -0.88 9.43
CA HIS A 109 21.16 -1.22 10.28
C HIS A 109 22.28 -1.90 9.48
N ARG A 110 21.94 -2.86 8.61
CA ARG A 110 22.91 -3.53 7.73
C ARG A 110 23.61 -2.55 6.79
N GLU A 111 22.86 -1.62 6.20
CA GLU A 111 23.43 -0.58 5.35
C GLU A 111 24.41 0.31 6.14
N VAL A 112 24.02 0.75 7.34
CA VAL A 112 24.88 1.57 8.20
C VAL A 112 26.17 0.82 8.61
N GLU A 113 26.09 -0.48 8.89
CA GLU A 113 27.27 -1.30 9.19
C GLU A 113 28.18 -1.48 7.97
N TYR A 114 27.61 -1.67 6.78
CA TYR A 114 28.38 -1.75 5.54
C TYR A 114 29.16 -0.46 5.26
N GLN A 115 28.54 0.71 5.46
CA GLN A 115 29.18 2.01 5.22
C GLN A 115 30.26 2.38 6.26
N LYS A 116 30.34 1.66 7.39
CA LYS A 116 31.34 1.88 8.44
C LYS A 116 32.64 1.10 8.22
N ASN A 117 32.60 0.05 7.39
CA ASN A 117 33.76 -0.76 7.00
C ASN A 117 34.31 -0.32 5.64
#